data_AF-A0ABD3D416-F1
#
_entry.id   AF-A0ABD3D416-F1
#
_cell.length_a   1.000
_cell.length_b   1.000
_cell.length_c   1.000
_cell.angle_alpha   90.00
_cell.angle_beta   90.00
_cell.angle_gamma   90.00
#
_symmetry.space_group_name_H-M   'P 1'
#
loop_
_entity.id
_entity.type
_entity.pdbx_description
1 polymer ?
#
loop_
_entity_poly.entity_id
_entity_poly.type
_entity_poly.pdbx_seq_one_letter_code
_entity_poly.pdbx_strand_id
1 'polypeptide(L)'
;MAEGDGLVPGVRIVVAGDGKTGKSSLIVAGTTQNFPSNVLPVLPPTRLPEHLYPGDVPVTIIDTSSRFGAAAAMAAYRVYAAK
;
A
#
# COMPACT_ATOMS: atom_id res chain seq x y z
N MET A 1 7.17 -33.03 -11.30
CA MET A 1 7.53 -32.57 -9.94
C MET A 1 8.70 -31.61 -10.09
N ALA A 2 8.41 -30.35 -10.37
CA ALA A 2 9.40 -29.27 -10.33
C ALA A 2 8.66 -28.09 -9.70
N GLU A 3 8.74 -28.04 -8.38
CA GLU A 3 8.39 -26.87 -7.58
C GLU A 3 9.50 -25.86 -7.85
N GLY A 4 9.29 -25.00 -8.85
CA GLY A 4 10.11 -23.82 -8.97
C GLY A 4 9.85 -22.95 -7.76
N ASP A 5 10.89 -22.35 -7.19
CA ASP A 5 10.82 -21.27 -6.20
C ASP A 5 10.18 -19.99 -6.79
N GLY A 6 9.03 -20.16 -7.47
CA GLY A 6 8.33 -19.18 -8.26
C GLY A 6 7.58 -18.26 -7.35
N LEU A 7 8.28 -17.23 -6.87
CA LEU A 7 7.69 -16.09 -6.18
C LEU A 7 6.46 -15.63 -6.98
N VAL A 8 5.25 -15.92 -6.49
CA VAL A 8 4.02 -15.45 -7.15
C VAL A 8 4.14 -13.92 -7.22
N PRO A 9 4.12 -13.30 -8.42
CA PRO A 9 4.34 -11.87 -8.54
C PRO A 9 3.21 -11.13 -7.80
N GLY A 10 3.52 -10.56 -6.64
CA GLY A 10 2.57 -9.85 -5.81
C GLY A 10 2.35 -8.40 -6.26
N VAL A 11 1.17 -7.86 -5.99
CA VAL A 11 0.81 -6.46 -6.29
C VAL A 11 1.06 -5.60 -5.06
N ARG A 12 1.70 -4.44 -5.27
CA ARG A 12 1.89 -3.41 -4.24
C ARG A 12 1.11 -2.16 -4.62
N ILE A 13 0.14 -1.79 -3.79
CA ILE A 13 -0.68 -0.59 -4.00
C ILE A 13 -0.12 0.50 -3.09
N VAL A 14 0.43 1.57 -3.68
CA VAL A 14 0.89 2.73 -2.92
C VAL A 14 -0.23 3.75 -2.87
N VAL A 15 -0.66 4.12 -1.67
CA VAL A 15 -1.67 5.16 -1.47
C VAL A 15 -0.97 6.48 -1.19
N ALA A 16 -1.04 7.40 -2.15
CA ALA A 16 -0.39 8.70 -2.10
C ALA A 16 -1.40 9.85 -2.20
N GLY A 17 -0.99 11.04 -1.76
CA GLY A 17 -1.80 12.25 -1.77
C GLY A 17 -1.50 13.16 -0.58
N ASP A 18 -2.09 14.35 -0.61
CA ASP A 18 -1.82 15.43 0.34
C ASP A 18 -2.10 15.07 1.79
N GLY A 19 -1.60 15.90 2.70
CA GLY A 19 -1.84 15.74 4.12
C GLY A 19 -3.33 15.83 4.45
N LYS A 20 -3.78 14.95 5.35
CA LYS A 20 -5.14 14.94 5.90
C LYS A 20 -6.26 14.69 4.88
N THR A 21 -5.97 14.15 3.69
CA THR A 21 -6.97 13.73 2.70
C THR A 21 -7.66 12.40 3.00
N GLY A 22 -7.29 11.74 4.11
CA GLY A 22 -7.95 10.51 4.56
C GLY A 22 -7.36 9.20 4.02
N LYS A 23 -6.12 9.19 3.50
CA LYS A 23 -5.45 7.97 2.99
C LYS A 23 -5.51 6.77 3.97
N SER A 24 -5.00 6.95 5.18
CA SER A 24 -5.01 5.91 6.22
C SER A 24 -6.43 5.53 6.62
N SER A 25 -7.33 6.51 6.72
CA SER A 25 -8.73 6.28 7.04
C SER A 25 -9.44 5.46 5.97
N LEU A 26 -9.18 5.72 4.68
CA LEU A 26 -9.73 4.95 3.57
C LEU A 26 -9.25 3.49 3.59
N ILE A 27 -7.97 3.27 3.89
CA ILE A 27 -7.42 1.91 4.01
C ILE A 27 -8.11 1.17 5.16
N VAL A 28 -8.20 1.76 6.35
CA VAL A 28 -8.88 1.12 7.50
C VAL A 28 -10.34 0.86 7.21
N ALA A 29 -11.04 1.81 6.59
CA ALA A 29 -12.45 1.64 6.23
C ALA A 29 -12.64 0.50 5.22
N GLY A 30 -11.80 0.44 4.19
CA GLY A 30 -11.87 -0.60 3.17
C GLY A 30 -11.54 -2.01 3.71
N THR A 31 -10.61 -2.13 4.66
CA THR A 31 -10.20 -3.43 5.20
C THR A 31 -11.07 -3.92 6.34
N THR A 32 -11.61 -3.01 7.16
CA THR A 32 -12.38 -3.37 8.36
C THR A 32 -13.88 -3.19 8.21
N GLN A 33 -14.34 -2.55 7.13
CA GLN A 33 -15.74 -2.13 6.94
C GLN A 33 -16.27 -1.28 8.10
N ASN A 34 -15.40 -0.50 8.74
CA ASN A 34 -15.72 0.37 9.87
C ASN A 34 -14.98 1.72 9.78
N PHE A 35 -15.49 2.75 10.45
CA PHE A 35 -14.96 4.11 10.42
C PHE A 35 -14.55 4.58 11.82
N PRO A 36 -13.43 4.09 12.37
CA PRO A 36 -12.96 4.52 13.68
C PRO A 36 -12.60 6.02 13.67
N SER A 37 -12.91 6.70 14.77
CA SER A 37 -12.65 8.14 14.95
C SER A 37 -11.16 8.48 15.03
N ASN A 38 -10.32 7.53 15.44
CA ASN A 38 -8.88 7.68 15.57
C ASN A 38 -8.17 6.65 14.69
N VAL A 39 -7.47 7.13 13.66
CA VAL A 39 -6.65 6.31 12.75
C VAL A 39 -5.20 6.78 12.85
N LEU A 40 -4.26 5.84 12.80
CA LEU A 40 -2.84 6.17 12.77
C LEU A 40 -2.52 7.04 11.55
N PRO A 41 -1.62 8.05 11.67
CA PRO A 41 -1.30 8.93 10.56
C PRO A 41 -0.67 8.25 9.33
N VAL A 42 -0.04 7.09 9.53
CA VAL A 42 0.47 6.18 8.50
C VAL A 42 0.34 4.75 9.04
N LEU A 43 -0.19 3.83 8.24
CA LEU A 43 -0.32 2.43 8.61
C LEU A 43 0.94 1.62 8.26
N PRO A 44 1.25 0.54 9.00
CA PRO A 44 2.20 -0.45 8.52
C PRO A 44 1.70 -1.08 7.20
N PRO A 45 2.57 -1.70 6.39
CA PRO A 45 2.14 -2.41 5.18
C PRO A 45 1.01 -3.41 5.49
N THR A 46 -0.13 -3.24 4.82
CA THR A 46 -1.34 -4.02 5.06
C THR A 46 -1.46 -5.09 3.99
N ARG A 47 -1.30 -6.37 4.37
CA ARG A 47 -1.59 -7.50 3.47
C ARG A 47 -3.09 -7.76 3.42
N LEU A 48 -3.61 -7.89 2.22
CA LEU A 48 -4.99 -8.33 2.00
C LEU A 48 -5.05 -9.87 1.97
N PRO A 49 -6.21 -10.47 2.23
CA PRO A 49 -6.41 -11.91 2.03
C PRO A 49 -6.08 -12.31 0.59
N GLU A 50 -5.35 -13.42 0.41
CA GLU A 50 -4.84 -13.84 -0.91
C GLU A 50 -5.98 -14.18 -1.89
N HIS A 51 -7.07 -14.75 -1.38
CA HIS A 51 -8.26 -15.11 -2.15
C HIS A 51 -9.19 -13.94 -2.51
N LEU A 52 -8.80 -12.69 -2.19
CA LEU A 52 -9.61 -11.51 -2.48
C LEU A 52 -9.67 -11.22 -4.00
N TYR A 53 -8.66 -11.65 -4.75
CA TYR A 53 -8.57 -11.43 -6.20
C TYR A 53 -8.36 -12.75 -6.95
N PRO A 54 -8.81 -12.85 -8.22
CA PRO A 54 -8.59 -14.03 -9.03
C PRO A 54 -7.09 -14.39 -9.14
N GLY A 55 -6.78 -15.68 -9.00
CA GLY A 55 -5.41 -16.19 -9.10
C GLY A 55 -4.59 -16.10 -7.81
N ASP A 56 -5.24 -15.86 -6.66
CA ASP A 56 -4.64 -15.81 -5.33
C ASP A 56 -3.40 -14.90 -5.24
N VAL A 57 -3.43 -13.80 -6.01
CA VAL A 57 -2.29 -12.90 -6.15
C VAL A 57 -2.08 -12.13 -4.83
N PRO A 58 -0.90 -12.22 -4.19
CA PRO A 58 -0.66 -11.50 -2.95
C PRO A 58 -0.73 -9.99 -3.14
N VAL A 59 -1.61 -9.31 -2.40
CA VAL A 59 -1.74 -7.84 -2.46
C VAL A 59 -1.31 -7.21 -1.14
N THR A 60 -0.42 -6.22 -1.23
CA THR A 60 0.01 -5.40 -0.10
C THR A 60 -0.29 -3.93 -0.35
N ILE A 61 -1.01 -3.29 0.56
CA ILE A 61 -1.25 -1.84 0.56
C ILE A 61 -0.13 -1.16 1.35
N ILE A 62 0.45 -0.11 0.76
CA ILE A 62 1.49 0.73 1.34
C ILE A 62 0.90 2.12 1.53
N ASP A 63 0.59 2.46 2.77
CA ASP A 63 0.20 3.81 3.15
C ASP A 63 1.43 4.72 3.18
N THR A 64 1.28 5.96 2.73
CA THR A 64 2.40 6.91 2.65
C THR A 64 2.14 8.15 3.49
N SER A 65 3.20 8.59 4.19
CA SER A 65 3.21 9.91 4.83
C SER A 65 3.18 11.00 3.76
N SER A 66 2.35 12.01 3.99
CA SER A 66 2.34 13.25 3.19
C SER A 66 3.46 14.22 3.57
N ARG A 67 4.29 13.89 4.57
CA ARG A 67 5.42 14.74 4.96
C ARG A 67 6.51 14.66 3.89
N PHE A 68 6.95 15.83 3.43
CA PHE A 68 8.06 15.95 2.49
C PHE A 68 9.31 15.26 3.07
N GLY A 69 9.94 14.37 2.29
CA GLY A 69 11.06 13.52 2.74
C GLY A 69 10.69 12.07 3.11
N ALA A 70 9.42 11.67 3.03
CA ALA A 70 9.04 10.27 3.16
C ALA A 70 9.61 9.44 1.97
N ALA A 71 10.34 8.37 2.29
CA ALA A 71 11.16 7.60 1.34
C ALA A 71 10.44 7.12 0.06
N ALA A 72 9.11 6.95 0.07
CA ALA A 72 8.31 6.58 -1.10
C ALA A 72 8.30 7.67 -2.19
N ALA A 73 8.26 8.96 -1.80
CA ALA A 73 8.34 10.07 -2.75
C ALA A 73 9.76 10.20 -3.35
N MET A 74 10.80 9.89 -2.58
CA MET A 74 12.19 9.95 -3.04
C MET A 74 12.53 8.85 -4.05
N ALA A 75 11.95 7.64 -3.90
CA ALA A 75 12.12 6.56 -4.86
C ALA A 75 11.47 6.89 -6.22
N ALA A 76 10.26 7.45 -6.21
CA ALA A 76 9.59 7.91 -7.42
C ALA A 76 10.30 9.13 -8.04
N TYR A 77 10.77 10.07 -7.23
CA TYR A 77 11.50 11.25 -7.70
C TYR A 77 12.80 10.88 -8.42
N ARG A 78 13.54 9.87 -7.97
CA ARG A 78 14.74 9.38 -8.68
C ARG A 78 14.46 8.81 -10.06
N VAL A 79 13.26 8.25 -10.27
CA VAL A 79 12.84 7.77 -11.59
C VAL A 79 12.38 8.94 -12.48
N TYR A 80 11.74 9.97 -11.90
CA TYR A 80 11.25 11.13 -12.65
C TYR A 80 12.32 12.19 -12.99
N ALA A 81 13.32 12.38 -12.14
CA ALA A 81 14.38 13.39 -12.32
C ALA A 81 15.55 12.92 -13.22
N ALA A 82 15.48 11.70 -13.76
CA ALA A 82 16.46 11.13 -14.68
C ALA A 82 16.07 11.26 -16.16
N LYS A 83 15.16 12.19 -16.49
CA LYS A 83 14.86 12.64 -17.85
C LYS A 83 15.30 14.09 -18.02
#